data_AF-A0A0G4H1H2-F1
#
_entry.id   AF-A0A0G4H1H2-F1
#
_cell.length_a   1.000
_cell.length_b   1.000
_cell.length_c   1.000
_cell.angle_alpha   90.00
_cell.angle_beta   90.00
_cell.angle_gamma   90.00
#
_symmetry.space_group_name_H-M   'P 1'
#
loop_
_entity.id
_entity.type
_entity.pdbx_description
1 polymer ?
#
loop_
_entity_poly.entity_id
_entity_poly.type
_entity_poly.pdbx_seq_one_letter_code
_entity_poly.pdbx_strand_id
1 'polypeptide(L)'
;MANTPSPHPSIITHLQPFPKVSAVAPELRVWSDLGGAAARLFASKMPKEVGDVHSDPLSDGEKVGVLTALGSEREVNTVRMRQETVDQLVGAADAFPTIKTLCLYLTLRDGVEAQSDEAQIQRGRGRGRGRGRGRGRGRGRGRGRGGRGRGGRGGFAQPINDAGSFVRDRLSSVTSRIRDMQSVQCVELRVDGMTAEQQASIEASIPVSTNNINGFVTRTDIRHDNYGDGIVERWVIITAVRNA
;
A
#
# COMPACT_ATOMS: atom_id res chain seq x y z
N MET A 1 -18.71 27.04 23.58
CA MET A 1 -17.37 27.17 22.97
C MET A 1 -17.58 27.38 21.48
N ALA A 2 -17.15 28.51 20.94
CA ALA A 2 -17.43 28.90 19.56
C ALA A 2 -16.38 28.28 18.62
N ASN A 3 -16.80 27.36 17.75
CA ASN A 3 -16.00 26.85 16.65
C ASN A 3 -15.94 27.91 15.55
N THR A 4 -15.13 28.95 15.73
CA THR A 4 -14.78 29.84 14.63
C THR A 4 -13.87 29.08 13.67
N PRO A 5 -14.27 28.88 12.39
CA PRO A 5 -13.44 28.18 11.42
C PRO A 5 -12.09 28.91 11.28
N SER A 6 -10.98 28.15 11.23
CA SER A 6 -9.66 28.73 11.03
C SER A 6 -9.66 29.62 9.78
N PRO A 7 -9.12 30.84 9.85
CA PRO A 7 -9.07 31.74 8.70
C PRO A 7 -8.35 31.03 7.55
N HIS A 8 -9.05 30.90 6.42
CA HIS A 8 -8.47 30.33 5.21
C HIS A 8 -7.34 31.27 4.76
N PRO A 9 -6.08 30.83 4.68
CA PRO A 9 -4.99 31.73 4.32
C PRO A 9 -5.20 32.27 2.90
N SER A 10 -5.38 33.59 2.80
CA SER A 10 -5.63 34.33 1.54
C SER A 10 -4.50 34.19 0.52
N ILE A 11 -3.32 33.73 0.94
CA ILE A 11 -2.18 33.46 0.05
C ILE A 11 -2.55 32.43 -1.04
N ILE A 12 -3.44 31.48 -0.74
CA ILE A 12 -3.85 30.39 -1.65
C ILE A 12 -4.53 30.91 -2.92
N THR A 13 -5.38 31.93 -2.79
CA THR A 13 -6.12 32.50 -3.93
C THR A 13 -5.24 33.26 -4.89
N HIS A 14 -4.07 33.71 -4.44
CA HIS A 14 -3.13 34.49 -5.25
C HIS A 14 -2.04 33.65 -5.91
N LEU A 15 -1.92 32.35 -5.59
CA LEU A 15 -0.99 31.45 -6.26
C LEU A 15 -1.43 31.20 -7.71
N GLN A 16 -0.62 31.67 -8.65
CA GLN A 16 -0.77 31.42 -10.07
C GLN A 16 -0.60 29.92 -10.37
N PRO A 17 -1.34 29.36 -11.35
CA PRO A 17 -1.09 28.01 -11.84
C PRO A 17 0.34 27.86 -12.34
N PHE A 18 0.92 26.66 -12.20
CA PHE A 18 2.24 26.40 -12.75
C PHE A 18 2.22 26.50 -14.28
N PRO A 19 3.22 27.15 -14.91
CA PRO A 19 3.28 27.27 -16.35
C PRO A 19 3.44 25.88 -16.99
N LYS A 20 2.82 25.69 -18.15
CA LYS A 20 3.05 24.50 -18.97
C LYS A 20 4.45 24.60 -19.58
N VAL A 21 5.35 23.72 -19.16
CA VAL A 21 6.68 23.59 -19.77
C VAL A 21 6.51 22.69 -21.00
N SER A 22 6.85 23.19 -22.19
CA SER A 22 6.50 22.55 -23.47
C SER A 22 7.22 21.23 -23.76
N ALA A 23 8.23 20.87 -22.97
CA ALA A 23 9.05 19.67 -23.21
C ALA A 23 8.94 18.60 -22.12
N VAL A 24 8.56 18.96 -20.90
CA VAL A 24 8.54 18.04 -19.75
C VAL A 24 7.32 18.33 -18.91
N ALA A 25 6.48 17.30 -18.71
CA ALA A 25 5.34 17.41 -17.82
C ALA A 25 5.81 17.68 -16.39
N PRO A 26 5.17 18.61 -15.65
CA PRO A 26 5.63 18.98 -14.31
C PRO A 26 5.49 17.82 -13.34
N GLU A 27 6.45 17.72 -12.43
CA GLU A 27 6.47 16.74 -11.36
C GLU A 27 6.02 17.35 -10.04
N LEU A 28 5.21 16.61 -9.28
CA LEU A 28 4.86 16.93 -7.90
C LEU A 28 5.67 16.03 -6.98
N ARG A 29 6.75 16.56 -6.39
CA ARG A 29 7.53 15.84 -5.37
C ARG A 29 7.23 16.41 -3.99
N VAL A 30 6.68 15.58 -3.12
CA VAL A 30 6.38 15.94 -1.73
C VAL A 30 7.27 15.12 -0.81
N TRP A 31 8.41 15.69 -0.42
CA TRP A 31 9.44 15.02 0.40
C TRP A 31 9.61 15.60 1.81
N SER A 32 8.83 16.61 2.16
CA SER A 32 9.04 17.42 3.38
C SER A 32 7.94 17.23 4.41
N ASP A 33 8.27 17.50 5.67
CA ASP A 33 7.34 17.64 6.80
C ASP A 33 6.37 18.83 6.69
N LEU A 34 6.35 19.55 5.55
CA LEU A 34 5.35 20.58 5.24
C LEU A 34 3.90 20.04 5.33
N GLY A 35 3.74 18.72 5.39
CA GLY A 35 2.51 18.03 5.70
C GLY A 35 1.54 17.97 4.51
N GLY A 36 0.51 17.16 4.64
CA GLY A 36 -0.47 16.92 3.58
C GLY A 36 -1.25 18.17 3.16
N ALA A 37 -1.36 19.19 4.02
CA ALA A 37 -2.05 20.44 3.67
C ALA A 37 -1.32 21.23 2.58
N ALA A 38 0.00 21.40 2.70
CA ALA A 38 0.81 22.06 1.68
C ALA A 38 0.81 21.25 0.38
N ALA A 39 0.94 19.92 0.50
CA ALA A 39 0.92 19.01 -0.64
C ALA A 39 -0.39 19.11 -1.45
N ARG A 40 -1.55 19.14 -0.76
CA ARG A 40 -2.86 19.36 -1.38
C ARG A 40 -2.97 20.70 -2.08
N LEU A 41 -2.42 21.75 -1.47
CA LEU A 41 -2.38 23.08 -2.07
C LEU A 41 -1.60 23.07 -3.39
N PHE A 42 -0.39 22.51 -3.40
CA PHE A 42 0.41 22.40 -4.63
C PHE A 42 -0.29 21.55 -5.69
N ALA A 43 -0.88 20.41 -5.31
CA ALA A 43 -1.68 19.58 -6.20
C ALA A 43 -2.82 20.36 -6.88
N SER A 44 -3.56 21.19 -6.13
CA SER A 44 -4.65 22.00 -6.69
C SER A 44 -4.20 23.02 -7.75
N LYS A 45 -2.91 23.35 -7.78
CA LYS A 45 -2.30 24.31 -8.71
C LYS A 45 -1.55 23.65 -9.85
N MET A 46 -1.45 22.32 -9.86
CA MET A 46 -0.84 21.58 -10.95
C MET A 46 -1.65 21.76 -12.24
N PRO A 47 -1.00 21.80 -13.41
CA PRO A 47 -1.70 21.88 -14.69
C PRO A 47 -2.46 20.58 -14.98
N LYS A 48 -3.21 20.58 -16.09
CA LYS A 48 -4.03 19.43 -16.50
C LYS A 48 -3.24 18.13 -16.69
N GLU A 49 -2.01 18.24 -17.15
CA GLU A 49 -1.11 17.11 -17.35
C GLU A 49 0.01 17.18 -16.31
N VAL A 50 0.14 16.14 -15.50
CA VAL A 50 1.18 15.99 -14.49
C VAL A 50 2.02 14.79 -14.89
N GLY A 51 3.34 14.94 -14.85
CA GLY A 51 4.27 13.85 -15.13
C GLY A 51 4.24 12.85 -14.00
N ASP A 52 5.06 13.09 -12.99
CA ASP A 52 5.21 12.17 -11.86
C ASP A 52 4.73 12.81 -10.55
N VAL A 53 4.05 12.02 -9.72
CA VAL A 53 3.65 12.39 -8.37
C VAL A 53 4.35 11.47 -7.38
N HIS A 54 5.21 12.05 -6.54
CA HIS A 54 5.91 11.37 -5.45
C HIS A 54 5.41 11.88 -4.12
N SER A 55 4.97 10.96 -3.25
CA SER A 55 4.24 11.31 -2.03
C SER A 55 4.82 10.72 -0.74
N ASP A 56 6.07 10.25 -0.76
CA ASP A 56 6.74 9.75 0.44
C ASP A 56 7.56 10.87 1.11
N PRO A 57 7.42 11.09 2.44
CA PRO A 57 6.91 10.16 3.46
C PRO A 57 5.49 10.48 4.00
N LEU A 58 4.56 10.96 3.18
CA LEU A 58 3.21 11.30 3.66
C LEU A 58 2.48 10.07 4.26
N SER A 59 1.63 10.33 5.25
CA SER A 59 0.68 9.33 5.73
C SER A 59 -0.33 8.94 4.65
N ASP A 60 -0.91 7.75 4.76
CA ASP A 60 -1.83 7.23 3.74
C ASP A 60 -3.00 8.18 3.45
N GLY A 61 -3.60 8.77 4.50
CA GLY A 61 -4.71 9.72 4.34
C GLY A 61 -4.28 11.03 3.67
N GLU A 62 -3.03 11.46 3.86
CA GLU A 62 -2.48 12.63 3.17
C GLU A 62 -2.23 12.33 1.70
N LYS A 63 -1.73 11.13 1.36
CA LYS A 63 -1.55 10.69 -0.03
C LYS A 63 -2.87 10.70 -0.80
N VAL A 64 -3.92 10.13 -0.20
CA VAL A 64 -5.29 10.17 -0.77
C VAL A 64 -5.75 11.62 -0.93
N GLY A 65 -5.51 12.46 0.07
CA GLY A 65 -5.85 13.88 0.01
C GLY A 65 -5.15 14.61 -1.13
N VAL A 66 -3.87 14.34 -1.39
CA VAL A 66 -3.09 14.92 -2.50
C VAL A 66 -3.67 14.50 -3.84
N LEU A 67 -3.97 13.21 -4.03
CA LEU A 67 -4.58 12.72 -5.27
C LEU A 67 -5.98 13.28 -5.48
N THR A 68 -6.77 13.40 -4.41
CA THR A 68 -8.09 14.05 -4.46
C THR A 68 -7.96 15.52 -4.85
N ALA A 69 -6.94 16.22 -4.35
CA ALA A 69 -6.69 17.63 -4.67
C ALA A 69 -6.15 17.84 -6.09
N LEU A 70 -5.60 16.80 -6.74
CA LEU A 70 -5.35 16.82 -8.18
C LEU A 70 -6.63 16.75 -9.00
N GLY A 71 -7.75 16.28 -8.45
CA GLY A 71 -9.05 16.27 -9.11
C GLY A 71 -9.15 15.33 -10.33
N SER A 72 -10.37 14.95 -10.67
CA SER A 72 -10.66 14.01 -11.76
C SER A 72 -10.45 14.60 -13.16
N GLU A 73 -10.32 15.92 -13.27
CA GLU A 73 -10.11 16.64 -14.53
C GLU A 73 -8.65 16.62 -15.03
N ARG A 74 -7.73 16.07 -14.23
CA ARG A 74 -6.30 15.99 -14.55
C ARG A 74 -5.90 14.59 -14.98
N GLU A 75 -4.80 14.53 -15.72
CA GLU A 75 -4.13 13.32 -16.13
C GLU A 75 -2.73 13.28 -15.48
N VAL A 76 -2.41 12.17 -14.84
CA VAL A 76 -1.13 11.92 -14.19
C VAL A 76 -0.46 10.73 -14.87
N ASN A 77 0.79 10.92 -15.31
CA ASN A 77 1.52 9.85 -15.98
C ASN A 77 1.94 8.75 -15.00
N THR A 78 2.61 9.12 -13.90
CA THR A 78 3.03 8.15 -12.88
C THR A 78 2.67 8.63 -11.48
N VAL A 79 2.02 7.79 -10.69
CA VAL A 79 1.89 8.00 -9.24
C VAL A 79 2.74 6.97 -8.52
N ARG A 80 3.64 7.43 -7.67
CA ARG A 80 4.54 6.59 -6.87
C ARG A 80 4.13 6.64 -5.40
N MET A 81 3.87 5.47 -4.82
CA MET A 81 3.46 5.35 -3.42
C MET A 81 3.85 3.99 -2.83
N ARG A 82 3.86 3.91 -1.49
CA ARG A 82 3.97 2.63 -0.77
C ARG A 82 2.65 1.86 -0.82
N GLN A 83 2.76 0.52 -0.87
CA GLN A 83 1.61 -0.38 -1.03
C GLN A 83 0.55 -0.26 0.08
N GLU A 84 0.94 0.11 1.30
CA GLU A 84 0.04 0.21 2.47
C GLU A 84 -1.18 1.13 2.22
N THR A 85 -1.06 2.04 1.26
CA THR A 85 -2.10 3.02 0.88
C THR A 85 -3.28 2.46 0.07
N VAL A 86 -3.17 1.27 -0.55
CA VAL A 86 -4.15 0.82 -1.58
C VAL A 86 -5.57 0.67 -1.03
N ASP A 87 -5.72 0.26 0.23
CA ASP A 87 -7.04 0.16 0.88
C ASP A 87 -7.79 1.50 0.92
N GLN A 88 -7.07 2.59 1.14
CA GLN A 88 -7.66 3.93 1.28
C GLN A 88 -7.99 4.56 -0.08
N LEU A 89 -7.32 4.13 -1.15
CA LEU A 89 -7.55 4.63 -2.51
C LEU A 89 -8.94 4.27 -3.04
N VAL A 90 -9.42 3.05 -2.75
CA VAL A 90 -10.68 2.55 -3.31
C VAL A 90 -11.87 3.41 -2.90
N GLY A 91 -11.87 3.95 -1.68
CA GLY A 91 -12.95 4.79 -1.17
C GLY A 91 -13.04 6.18 -1.80
N ALA A 92 -11.99 6.63 -2.50
CA ALA A 92 -11.91 7.97 -3.09
C ALA A 92 -11.65 7.94 -4.61
N ALA A 93 -11.80 6.77 -5.24
CA ALA A 93 -11.41 6.54 -6.64
C ALA A 93 -12.10 7.49 -7.64
N ASP A 94 -13.36 7.84 -7.40
CA ASP A 94 -14.15 8.73 -8.28
C ASP A 94 -13.63 10.17 -8.30
N ALA A 95 -12.86 10.57 -7.29
CA ALA A 95 -12.29 11.91 -7.17
C ALA A 95 -10.83 12.00 -7.68
N PHE A 96 -10.25 10.88 -8.13
CA PHE A 96 -8.86 10.83 -8.56
C PHE A 96 -8.70 11.26 -10.02
N PRO A 97 -7.53 11.84 -10.36
CA PRO A 97 -7.15 12.06 -11.75
C PRO A 97 -7.09 10.75 -12.53
N THR A 98 -7.09 10.85 -13.86
CA THR A 98 -6.73 9.71 -14.70
C THR A 98 -5.25 9.39 -14.53
N ILE A 99 -4.93 8.21 -14.03
CA ILE A 99 -3.57 7.76 -13.73
C ILE A 99 -3.16 6.71 -14.78
N LYS A 100 -2.15 7.03 -15.60
CA LYS A 100 -1.62 6.07 -16.57
C LYS A 100 -0.93 4.91 -15.85
N THR A 101 -0.02 5.21 -14.92
CA THR A 101 0.74 4.20 -14.19
C THR A 101 0.72 4.45 -12.69
N LEU A 102 0.22 3.47 -11.93
CA LEU A 102 0.30 3.44 -10.48
C LEU A 102 1.46 2.54 -10.05
N CYS A 103 2.53 3.12 -9.54
CA CYS A 103 3.71 2.42 -9.07
C CYS A 103 3.67 2.26 -7.54
N LEU A 104 3.60 1.01 -7.10
CA LEU A 104 3.54 0.60 -5.71
C LEU A 104 4.89 0.02 -5.27
N TYR A 105 5.49 0.59 -4.24
CA TYR A 105 6.68 0.03 -3.59
C TYR A 105 6.26 -0.96 -2.51
N LEU A 106 6.75 -2.19 -2.64
CA LEU A 106 6.60 -3.27 -1.68
C LEU A 106 7.97 -3.62 -1.11
N THR A 107 8.13 -3.41 0.18
CA THR A 107 9.29 -3.88 0.93
C THR A 107 8.98 -5.30 1.42
N LEU A 108 9.75 -6.29 0.95
CA LEU A 108 9.72 -7.59 1.59
C LEU A 108 10.40 -7.45 2.93
N ARG A 109 9.65 -7.68 4.01
CA ARG A 109 10.29 -7.80 5.32
C ARG A 109 11.07 -9.09 5.32
N ASP A 110 12.39 -9.00 5.39
CA ASP A 110 13.21 -10.14 5.78
C ASP A 110 12.64 -10.64 7.10
N GLY A 111 12.14 -11.87 7.12
CA GLY A 111 11.44 -12.42 8.28
C GLY A 111 12.36 -12.75 9.46
N VAL A 112 13.37 -11.91 9.68
CA VAL A 112 14.33 -11.96 10.78
C VAL A 112 13.96 -10.98 11.91
N GLU A 113 12.98 -10.09 11.73
CA GLU A 113 12.49 -9.21 12.83
C GLU A 113 10.97 -9.28 13.05
N ALA A 114 10.36 -10.43 12.79
CA ALA A 114 9.01 -10.66 13.28
C ALA A 114 9.04 -10.86 14.81
N GLN A 115 8.60 -9.83 15.55
CA GLN A 115 8.10 -9.87 16.95
C GLN A 115 9.03 -9.54 18.13
N SER A 116 9.83 -8.46 18.07
CA SER A 116 10.45 -7.93 19.31
C SER A 116 9.61 -6.85 20.03
N ASP A 117 8.80 -6.04 19.32
CA ASP A 117 8.26 -4.82 19.94
C ASP A 117 6.77 -4.85 20.29
N GLU A 118 5.97 -5.77 19.76
CA GLU A 118 4.51 -5.80 20.03
C GLU A 118 4.08 -6.85 21.08
N ALA A 119 5.03 -7.67 21.56
CA ALA A 119 4.77 -8.66 22.61
C ALA A 119 4.85 -8.11 24.05
N GLN A 120 5.21 -6.83 24.27
CA GLN A 120 5.28 -6.25 25.62
C GLN A 120 3.97 -5.62 26.14
N ILE A 121 2.95 -5.38 25.30
CA ILE A 121 1.72 -4.69 25.77
C ILE A 121 0.63 -5.65 26.29
N GLN A 122 0.71 -6.97 26.04
CA GLN A 122 -0.33 -7.92 26.50
C GLN A 122 0.06 -8.84 27.67
N ARG A 123 1.20 -8.64 28.33
CA ARG A 123 1.57 -9.44 29.53
C ARG A 123 1.00 -8.92 30.85
N GLY A 124 0.29 -7.80 30.86
CA GLY A 124 -0.22 -7.21 32.11
C GLY A 124 -1.71 -6.89 32.07
N ARG A 125 -2.60 -7.84 32.37
CA ARG A 125 -3.87 -7.64 33.12
C ARG A 125 -4.73 -8.91 33.24
N GLY A 126 -4.11 -10.05 33.54
CA GLY A 126 -4.83 -11.19 34.12
C GLY A 126 -5.14 -11.00 35.61
N ARG A 127 -5.86 -9.93 36.01
CA ARG A 127 -6.40 -9.83 37.39
C ARG A 127 -7.69 -10.64 37.46
N GLY A 128 -7.53 -11.96 37.58
CA GLY A 128 -8.61 -12.85 37.99
C GLY A 128 -9.08 -12.51 39.40
N ARG A 129 -10.22 -11.83 39.51
CA ARG A 129 -11.04 -11.77 40.73
C ARG A 129 -12.49 -12.08 40.37
N GLY A 130 -12.76 -13.35 40.10
CA GLY A 130 -14.11 -13.90 40.01
C GLY A 130 -14.34 -14.91 41.12
N ARG A 131 -14.70 -14.43 42.33
CA ARG A 131 -15.23 -15.28 43.40
C ARG A 131 -16.68 -15.63 43.06
N GLY A 132 -16.89 -16.75 42.37
CA GLY A 132 -18.21 -17.35 42.17
C GLY A 132 -18.43 -18.52 43.12
N ARG A 133 -19.00 -18.28 44.31
CA ARG A 133 -19.58 -19.33 45.15
C ARG A 133 -20.93 -19.73 44.53
N GLY A 134 -21.00 -20.93 43.95
CA GLY A 134 -22.24 -21.53 43.47
C GLY A 134 -22.34 -22.98 43.92
N ARG A 135 -23.02 -23.22 45.05
CA ARG A 135 -23.47 -24.55 45.47
C ARG A 135 -24.61 -24.97 44.55
N GLY A 136 -24.43 -26.04 43.78
CA GLY A 136 -25.48 -26.64 42.96
C GLY A 136 -25.25 -28.13 42.79
N ARG A 137 -25.94 -28.93 43.60
CA ARG A 137 -26.01 -30.40 43.47
C ARG A 137 -26.77 -30.74 42.19
N GLY A 138 -26.13 -31.41 41.25
CA GLY A 138 -26.77 -31.94 40.04
C GLY A 138 -26.05 -33.19 39.57
N ARG A 139 -26.59 -34.36 39.92
CA ARG A 139 -26.17 -35.67 39.41
C ARG A 139 -26.57 -35.74 37.93
N GLY A 140 -25.60 -35.66 37.03
CA GLY A 140 -25.80 -35.89 35.60
C GLY A 140 -24.64 -36.70 35.03
N ARG A 141 -24.84 -38.02 34.91
CA ARG A 141 -23.92 -38.93 34.20
C ARG A 141 -24.05 -38.65 32.70
N GLY A 142 -23.14 -37.85 32.14
CA GLY A 142 -23.03 -37.63 30.69
C GLY A 142 -21.59 -37.91 30.24
N ARG A 143 -21.35 -39.12 29.73
CA ARG A 143 -20.13 -39.49 29.01
C ARG A 143 -20.18 -38.83 27.62
N GLY A 144 -19.54 -37.67 27.47
CA GLY A 144 -19.38 -36.97 26.19
C GLY A 144 -17.90 -36.73 25.90
N ARG A 145 -17.41 -37.40 24.85
CA ARG A 145 -15.99 -37.51 24.45
C ARG A 145 -15.34 -36.13 24.24
N GLY A 146 -14.10 -36.01 24.72
CA GLY A 146 -13.30 -34.80 24.68
C GLY A 146 -13.17 -34.20 23.27
N GLY A 147 -13.67 -32.97 23.13
CA GLY A 147 -13.27 -32.07 22.06
C GLY A 147 -11.84 -31.63 22.34
N ARG A 148 -10.90 -32.10 21.51
CA ARG A 148 -9.51 -31.68 21.50
C ARG A 148 -9.46 -30.15 21.44
N GLY A 149 -9.01 -29.54 22.54
CA GLY A 149 -8.70 -28.12 22.55
C GLY A 149 -7.72 -27.83 21.42
N ARG A 150 -8.13 -26.99 20.46
CA ARG A 150 -7.22 -26.34 19.51
C ARG A 150 -6.39 -25.29 20.28
N GLY A 151 -5.55 -25.77 21.20
CA GLY A 151 -4.39 -25.03 21.67
C GLY A 151 -3.35 -25.11 20.56
N GLY A 152 -3.45 -24.20 19.61
CA GLY A 152 -2.62 -24.20 18.41
C GLY A 152 -2.40 -22.79 17.88
N ARG A 153 -2.23 -21.81 18.76
CA ARG A 153 -1.50 -20.58 18.43
C ARG A 153 0.01 -20.82 18.61
N GLY A 154 0.50 -21.90 18.01
CA GLY A 154 1.86 -21.90 17.52
C GLY A 154 1.79 -21.02 16.28
N GLY A 155 2.19 -19.76 16.41
CA GLY A 155 2.48 -18.93 15.26
C GLY A 155 3.62 -19.61 14.53
N PHE A 156 3.27 -20.55 13.65
CA PHE A 156 4.16 -21.00 12.61
C PHE A 156 4.52 -19.72 11.88
N ALA A 157 5.73 -19.23 12.13
CA ALA A 157 6.47 -18.54 11.10
C ALA A 157 6.40 -19.46 9.89
N GLN A 158 5.39 -19.23 9.05
CA GLN A 158 5.30 -19.85 7.74
C GLN A 158 6.65 -19.53 7.13
N PRO A 159 7.46 -20.54 6.75
CA PRO A 159 8.77 -20.29 6.20
C PRO A 159 8.61 -19.28 5.08
N ILE A 160 9.42 -18.23 5.14
CA ILE A 160 9.47 -17.08 4.20
C ILE A 160 9.77 -17.55 2.76
N ASN A 161 9.92 -18.86 2.57
CA ASN A 161 10.22 -19.59 1.35
C ASN A 161 9.17 -19.46 0.25
N ASP A 162 8.09 -18.71 0.46
CA ASP A 162 7.15 -18.40 -0.62
C ASP A 162 6.92 -16.89 -0.79
N ALA A 163 8.02 -16.14 -0.87
CA ALA A 163 8.00 -14.73 -1.28
C ALA A 163 7.21 -14.54 -2.59
N GLY A 164 7.30 -15.50 -3.50
CA GLY A 164 6.52 -15.51 -4.73
C GLY A 164 5.01 -15.57 -4.50
N SER A 165 4.51 -16.47 -3.64
CA SER A 165 3.09 -16.48 -3.27
C SER A 165 2.65 -15.19 -2.61
N PHE A 166 3.47 -14.62 -1.72
CA PHE A 166 3.14 -13.37 -1.05
C PHE A 166 2.98 -12.24 -2.07
N VAL A 167 3.94 -12.09 -2.99
CA VAL A 167 3.89 -11.08 -4.04
C VAL A 167 2.71 -11.32 -4.98
N ARG A 168 2.41 -12.58 -5.33
CA ARG A 168 1.27 -12.94 -6.17
C ARG A 168 -0.07 -12.64 -5.50
N ASP A 169 -0.24 -12.99 -4.24
CA ASP A 169 -1.45 -12.71 -3.45
C ASP A 169 -1.65 -11.21 -3.29
N ARG A 170 -0.55 -10.47 -3.04
CA ARG A 170 -0.57 -9.02 -3.00
C ARG A 170 -0.97 -8.41 -4.34
N LEU A 171 -0.37 -8.83 -5.44
CA LEU A 171 -0.73 -8.36 -6.77
C LEU A 171 -2.20 -8.67 -7.11
N SER A 172 -2.67 -9.87 -6.77
CA SER A 172 -4.08 -10.27 -6.95
C SER A 172 -5.03 -9.38 -6.15
N SER A 173 -4.70 -9.11 -4.88
CA SER A 173 -5.47 -8.22 -4.03
C SER A 173 -5.49 -6.78 -4.55
N VAL A 174 -4.36 -6.27 -5.03
CA VAL A 174 -4.24 -4.91 -5.57
C VAL A 174 -5.01 -4.76 -6.87
N THR A 175 -4.79 -5.67 -7.83
CA THR A 175 -5.50 -5.65 -9.13
C THR A 175 -7.01 -5.82 -8.97
N SER A 176 -7.45 -6.64 -8.02
CA SER A 176 -8.88 -6.78 -7.71
C SER A 176 -9.51 -5.47 -7.20
N ARG A 177 -8.76 -4.69 -6.41
CA ARG A 177 -9.24 -3.41 -5.86
C ARG A 177 -9.21 -2.30 -6.89
N ILE A 178 -8.18 -2.27 -7.72
CA ILE A 178 -7.99 -1.25 -8.75
C ILE A 178 -8.90 -1.51 -9.96
N ARG A 179 -9.39 -2.74 -10.16
CA ARG A 179 -10.32 -3.05 -11.26
C ARG A 179 -11.50 -2.09 -11.32
N ASP A 180 -12.03 -1.72 -10.16
CA ASP A 180 -13.18 -0.82 -10.06
C ASP A 180 -12.79 0.65 -10.30
N MET A 181 -11.50 0.96 -10.23
CA MET A 181 -10.95 2.27 -10.58
C MET A 181 -10.83 2.38 -12.11
N GLN A 182 -11.76 3.12 -12.73
CA GLN A 182 -11.69 3.41 -14.17
C GLN A 182 -10.50 4.31 -14.53
N SER A 183 -9.96 5.04 -13.56
CA SER A 183 -8.89 6.01 -13.75
C SER A 183 -7.51 5.38 -13.90
N VAL A 184 -7.28 4.12 -13.53
CA VAL A 184 -5.94 3.49 -13.56
C VAL A 184 -5.80 2.55 -14.75
N GLN A 185 -4.77 2.77 -15.59
CA GLN A 185 -4.51 1.96 -16.78
C GLN A 185 -3.48 0.84 -16.53
N CYS A 186 -2.43 1.16 -15.77
CA CYS A 186 -1.30 0.28 -15.50
C CYS A 186 -0.96 0.30 -14.00
N VAL A 187 -0.61 -0.86 -13.45
CA VAL A 187 -0.13 -1.00 -12.08
C VAL A 187 1.26 -1.65 -12.11
N GLU A 188 2.27 -0.96 -11.58
CA GLU A 188 3.60 -1.51 -11.36
C GLU A 188 3.76 -1.85 -9.88
N LEU A 189 4.08 -3.09 -9.55
CA LEU A 189 4.52 -3.48 -8.21
C LEU A 189 6.04 -3.63 -8.23
N ARG A 190 6.74 -2.79 -7.47
CA ARG A 190 8.19 -2.83 -7.30
C ARG A 190 8.54 -3.47 -5.99
N VAL A 191 9.25 -4.58 -6.06
CA VAL A 191 9.70 -5.32 -4.89
C VAL A 191 11.18 -5.01 -4.64
N ASP A 192 11.48 -4.49 -3.46
CA ASP A 192 12.82 -4.06 -3.05
C ASP A 192 13.33 -4.88 -1.86
N GLY A 193 14.66 -4.84 -1.65
CA GLY A 193 15.34 -5.41 -0.49
C GLY A 193 15.33 -6.94 -0.47
N MET A 194 15.17 -7.58 -1.63
CA MET A 194 15.05 -9.04 -1.70
C MET A 194 16.40 -9.76 -1.79
N THR A 195 16.50 -10.90 -1.14
CA THR A 195 17.58 -11.88 -1.32
C THR A 195 17.47 -12.58 -2.68
N ALA A 196 18.56 -13.19 -3.15
CA ALA A 196 18.57 -13.97 -4.39
C ALA A 196 17.58 -15.15 -4.36
N GLU A 197 17.35 -15.76 -3.18
CA GLU A 197 16.40 -16.86 -3.01
C GLU A 197 14.95 -16.37 -3.13
N GLN A 198 14.63 -15.23 -2.51
CA GLN A 198 13.31 -14.59 -2.64
C GLN A 198 13.06 -14.18 -4.10
N GLN A 199 14.07 -13.64 -4.78
CA GLN A 199 13.98 -13.32 -6.21
C GLN A 199 13.63 -14.57 -7.03
N ALA A 200 14.37 -15.67 -6.87
CA ALA A 200 14.09 -16.92 -7.58
C ALA A 200 12.69 -17.48 -7.26
N SER A 201 12.23 -17.33 -6.01
CA SER A 201 10.86 -17.69 -5.59
C SER A 201 9.79 -16.87 -6.30
N ILE A 202 10.00 -15.55 -6.46
CA ILE A 202 9.09 -14.66 -7.18
C ILE A 202 9.03 -15.02 -8.67
N GLU A 203 10.19 -15.23 -9.29
CA GLU A 203 10.29 -15.64 -10.70
C GLU A 203 9.59 -16.98 -10.96
N ALA A 204 9.73 -17.95 -10.05
CA ALA A 204 9.08 -19.24 -10.18
C ALA A 204 7.54 -19.18 -9.98
N SER A 205 7.06 -18.23 -9.16
CA SER A 205 5.65 -18.14 -8.76
C SER A 205 4.79 -17.27 -9.66
N ILE A 206 5.41 -16.34 -10.40
CA ILE A 206 4.73 -15.49 -11.37
C ILE A 206 5.05 -16.06 -12.74
N PRO A 207 4.18 -16.92 -13.30
CA PRO A 207 4.44 -17.52 -14.59
C PRO A 207 4.64 -16.41 -15.63
N VAL A 208 5.70 -16.55 -16.43
CA VAL A 208 6.05 -15.64 -17.54
C VAL A 208 4.96 -15.60 -18.64
N SER A 209 3.91 -16.43 -18.50
CA SER A 209 2.79 -16.46 -19.43
C SER A 209 1.78 -15.34 -19.15
N THR A 210 1.11 -14.91 -20.23
CA THR A 210 -0.01 -13.96 -20.34
C THR A 210 -1.26 -14.42 -19.57
N ASN A 211 -1.11 -14.75 -18.30
CA ASN A 211 -2.23 -15.11 -17.46
C ASN A 211 -2.97 -13.84 -17.12
N ASN A 212 -4.22 -13.80 -17.58
CA ASN A 212 -5.10 -12.69 -17.35
C ASN A 212 -5.52 -12.69 -15.88
N ILE A 213 -4.74 -12.04 -15.02
CA ILE A 213 -5.12 -11.86 -13.63
C ILE A 213 -6.11 -10.72 -13.62
N ASN A 214 -7.37 -11.06 -13.43
CA ASN A 214 -8.41 -10.10 -13.20
C ASN A 214 -8.72 -9.10 -14.35
N GLY A 215 -8.34 -9.41 -15.59
CA GLY A 215 -8.46 -8.48 -16.71
C GLY A 215 -7.17 -7.70 -17.01
N PHE A 216 -6.09 -8.01 -16.29
CA PHE A 216 -4.77 -7.44 -16.51
C PHE A 216 -3.80 -8.46 -17.10
N VAL A 217 -3.00 -8.02 -18.06
CA VAL A 217 -1.83 -8.76 -18.54
C VAL A 217 -0.67 -8.45 -17.62
N THR A 218 -0.13 -9.48 -16.98
CA THR A 218 1.04 -9.34 -16.09
C THR A 218 2.33 -9.62 -16.83
N ARG A 219 3.33 -8.77 -16.62
CA ARG A 219 4.71 -8.94 -17.08
C ARG A 219 5.65 -8.76 -15.89
N THR A 220 6.68 -9.61 -15.81
CA THR A 220 7.74 -9.48 -14.82
C THR A 220 9.02 -9.04 -15.53
N ASP A 221 9.60 -7.95 -15.07
CA ASP A 221 10.90 -7.47 -15.53
C ASP A 221 11.84 -7.32 -14.32
N ILE A 222 13.11 -7.70 -14.51
CA ILE A 222 14.17 -7.55 -13.51
C ILE A 222 15.01 -6.34 -13.91
N ARG A 223 15.22 -5.41 -12.98
CA ARG A 223 16.10 -4.26 -13.19
C ARG A 223 17.22 -4.22 -12.17
N HIS A 224 18.38 -3.81 -12.68
CA HIS A 224 19.58 -3.56 -11.90
C HIS A 224 19.91 -2.08 -12.06
N ASP A 225 19.74 -1.32 -10.98
CA ASP A 225 20.12 0.08 -10.97
C ASP A 225 21.50 0.20 -10.29
N ASN A 226 22.45 0.81 -11.01
CA ASN A 226 23.80 1.08 -10.49
C ASN A 226 23.84 2.54 -10.04
N TYR A 227 23.86 2.77 -8.73
CA TYR A 227 23.89 4.12 -8.15
C TYR A 227 25.30 4.76 -8.09
N GLY A 228 26.31 4.09 -8.65
CA GLY A 228 27.68 4.61 -8.76
C GLY A 228 28.50 4.53 -7.46
N ASP A 229 27.87 4.22 -6.33
CA ASP A 229 28.48 3.94 -5.03
C ASP A 229 28.87 2.46 -4.85
N GLY A 230 28.66 1.64 -5.88
CA GLY A 230 28.90 0.20 -5.86
C GLY A 230 27.75 -0.60 -5.25
N ILE A 231 26.67 0.05 -4.80
CA ILE A 231 25.44 -0.62 -4.39
C ILE A 231 24.65 -0.95 -5.65
N VAL A 232 24.48 -2.25 -5.91
CA VAL A 232 23.61 -2.75 -6.97
C VAL A 232 22.26 -3.07 -6.33
N GLU A 233 21.29 -2.18 -6.50
CA GLU A 233 19.93 -2.46 -6.06
C GLU A 233 19.24 -3.34 -7.11
N ARG A 234 18.61 -4.42 -6.63
CA ARG A 234 17.87 -5.37 -7.46
C ARG A 234 16.40 -5.21 -7.18
N TRP A 235 15.66 -4.94 -8.24
CA TRP A 235 14.22 -4.74 -8.17
C TRP A 235 13.54 -5.73 -9.11
N VAL A 236 12.48 -6.35 -8.62
CA VAL A 236 11.52 -7.06 -9.48
C VAL A 236 10.34 -6.13 -9.71
N ILE A 237 10.09 -5.82 -10.97
CA ILE A 237 8.95 -5.01 -11.41
C ILE A 237 7.92 -5.95 -12.00
N ILE A 238 6.72 -5.94 -11.41
CA ILE A 238 5.58 -6.67 -11.95
C ILE A 238 4.58 -5.66 -12.46
N THR A 239 4.40 -5.64 -13.77
CA THR A 239 3.54 -4.71 -14.48
C THR A 239 2.24 -5.41 -14.83
N ALA A 240 1.11 -4.90 -14.36
CA ALA A 240 -0.22 -5.33 -14.71
C ALA A 240 -0.88 -4.25 -15.57
N VAL A 241 -1.11 -4.54 -16.86
CA VAL A 241 -1.74 -3.61 -17.81
C VAL A 241 -3.19 -4.02 -18.05
N ARG A 242 -4.14 -3.09 -17.90
CA ARG A 242 -5.56 -3.34 -18.13
C ARG A 242 -5.79 -3.67 -19.61
N ASN A 243 -6.53 -4.74 -19.89
CA ASN A 243 -6.97 -5.01 -21.26
C ASN A 243 -7.95 -3.91 -21.71
N ALA A 244 -7.68 -3.33 -22.87
CA ALA A 244 -8.56 -2.36 -23.53
C ALA A 244 -9.80 -3.04 -24.12
#